data_AF-R7V5L4-F1
#
_entry.id   AF-R7V5L4-F1
#
_cell.length_a   1.000
_cell.length_b   1.000
_cell.length_c   1.000
_cell.angle_alpha   90.00
_cell.angle_beta   90.00
_cell.angle_gamma   90.00
#
_symmetry.space_group_name_H-M   'P 1'
#
loop_
_entity.id
_entity.type
_entity.pdbx_description
1 polymer ?
#
loop_
_entity_poly.entity_id
_entity_poly.type
_entity_poly.pdbx_seq_one_letter_code
_entity_poly.pdbx_strand_id
1 'polypeptide(L)'
;MHVVIHQTLFLLFRYTLLESPDNQVGVRSDTGEWTGLIGMLERKELDLIVGPVSMTHDRDSVLDFSYPFHTDQYGVLYKRIDPASMKWRLFMEPFKWRVWVCVAISIPFVAMVIWAMNKTSPYYTVAERNTGFGNFTEALLFTYGSLCQQGGVYQPAALSGRFVVGFWWVFAIASVATYTGNLIAFLTVSIDFKPFKSVQEMVVGKHSYGFVGGTDLEDLLEVRICVRM
;
A
#
# COMPACT_ATOMS: atom_id res chain seq x y z
N MET A 1 26.19 18.39 17.95
CA MET A 1 27.56 18.95 18.03
C MET A 1 27.66 20.40 17.55
N HIS A 2 27.15 20.76 16.36
CA HIS A 2 27.23 22.15 15.86
C HIS A 2 26.58 23.21 16.76
N VAL A 3 25.48 22.88 17.45
CA VAL A 3 24.79 23.80 18.37
C VAL A 3 25.68 24.21 19.55
N VAL A 4 26.42 23.26 20.13
CA VAL A 4 27.31 23.50 21.29
C VAL A 4 28.46 24.43 20.90
N ILE A 5 29.05 24.23 19.72
CA ILE A 5 30.16 25.04 19.20
C ILE A 5 29.71 26.49 18.97
N HIS A 6 28.49 26.69 18.45
CA HIS A 6 27.95 28.03 18.27
C HIS A 6 27.69 28.73 19.62
N GLN A 7 27.19 28.01 20.62
CA GLN A 7 26.95 28.58 21.95
C GLN A 7 28.25 28.89 22.71
N THR A 8 29.29 28.06 22.56
CA THR A 8 30.60 28.34 23.18
C THR A 8 31.25 29.60 22.63
N LEU A 9 31.11 29.82 21.32
CA LEU A 9 31.64 31.02 20.66
C LEU A 9 30.93 32.30 21.12
N PHE A 10 29.68 32.19 21.54
CA PHE A 10 28.84 33.32 21.97
C PHE A 10 28.99 33.63 23.47
N LEU A 11 29.19 32.62 24.31
CA LEU A 11 29.19 32.74 25.79
C LEU A 11 30.58 32.62 26.43
N LEU A 12 31.63 32.32 25.64
CA LEU A 12 33.04 32.29 26.08
C LEU A 12 33.33 31.42 27.32
N PHE A 13 32.77 30.20 27.36
CA PHE A 13 33.05 29.21 28.42
C PHE A 13 33.93 28.05 27.93
N ARG A 14 34.66 27.41 28.85
CA ARG A 14 35.36 26.14 28.60
C ARG A 14 34.44 24.98 28.97
N TYR A 15 34.45 23.91 28.18
CA TYR A 15 33.65 22.72 28.43
C TYR A 15 34.50 21.46 28.36
N THR A 16 34.03 20.40 28.99
CA THR A 16 34.54 19.03 28.82
C THR A 16 33.34 18.16 28.52
N LEU A 17 33.44 17.37 27.47
CA LEU A 17 32.37 16.45 27.10
C LEU A 17 32.48 15.20 27.97
N LEU A 18 31.37 14.88 28.64
CA LEU A 18 31.21 13.67 29.41
C LEU A 18 30.05 12.88 28.80
N GLU A 19 30.27 11.59 28.61
CA GLU A 19 29.26 10.65 28.15
C GLU A 19 28.73 9.86 29.34
N SER A 20 27.46 9.49 29.29
CA SER A 20 26.88 8.66 30.36
C SER A 20 27.49 7.25 30.31
N PRO A 21 27.88 6.66 31.45
CA PRO A 21 28.41 5.29 31.49
C PRO A 21 27.47 4.23 30.91
N ASP A 22 26.16 4.48 30.97
CA ASP A 22 25.10 3.60 30.48
C ASP A 22 24.62 3.94 29.06
N ASN A 23 25.15 4.99 28.44
CA ASN A 23 24.67 5.54 27.15
C ASN A 23 23.15 5.81 27.10
N GLN A 24 22.52 6.06 28.24
CA GLN A 24 21.10 6.40 28.33
C GLN A 24 20.89 7.85 28.72
N VAL A 25 19.75 8.41 28.29
CA VAL A 25 19.36 9.78 28.68
C VAL A 25 18.98 9.80 30.16
N GLY A 26 18.20 8.81 30.59
CA GLY A 26 17.82 8.61 31.98
C GLY A 26 16.35 8.20 32.10
N VAL A 27 16.12 7.15 32.87
CA VAL A 27 14.81 6.63 33.24
C VAL A 27 14.71 6.65 34.75
N ARG A 28 13.51 6.87 35.25
CA ARG A 28 13.24 6.84 36.68
C ARG A 28 13.15 5.38 37.12
N SER A 29 14.04 4.97 38.02
CA SER A 29 13.96 3.64 38.61
C SER A 29 12.78 3.55 39.60
N ASP A 30 12.32 2.33 39.88
CA ASP A 30 11.26 2.06 40.88
C ASP A 30 11.63 2.57 42.28
N THR A 31 12.93 2.67 42.58
CA THR A 31 13.46 3.22 43.82
C THR A 31 13.34 4.75 43.90
N GLY A 32 12.94 5.40 42.80
CA GLY A 32 12.81 6.84 42.66
C GLY A 32 14.08 7.55 42.18
N GLU A 33 15.20 6.85 42.04
CA GLU A 33 16.46 7.41 41.54
C GLU A 33 16.48 7.48 40.01
N TRP A 34 17.09 8.54 39.47
CA TRP A 34 17.31 8.68 38.03
C TRP A 34 18.61 8.03 37.57
N THR A 35 18.56 7.33 36.44
CA THR A 35 19.72 6.81 35.73
C THR A 35 20.18 7.76 34.62
N GLY A 36 21.23 7.40 33.88
CA GLY A 36 21.70 8.16 32.72
C GLY A 36 22.19 9.57 33.01
N LEU A 37 22.16 10.40 31.97
CA LEU A 37 22.53 11.82 32.02
C LEU A 37 21.70 12.60 33.06
N ILE A 38 20.41 12.28 33.21
CA ILE A 38 19.52 12.94 34.17
C ILE A 38 19.96 12.65 35.61
N GLY A 39 20.26 11.39 35.92
CA GLY A 39 20.78 11.02 37.24
C GLY A 39 22.13 11.66 37.55
N MET A 40 23.02 11.75 36.56
CA MET A 40 24.30 12.45 36.75
C MET A 40 24.12 13.95 37.02
N LEU A 41 23.12 14.58 36.37
CA LEU A 41 22.79 15.98 36.62
C LEU A 41 22.19 16.18 38.03
N GLU A 42 21.29 15.29 38.45
CA GLU A 42 20.69 15.31 39.80
C GLU A 42 21.76 15.15 40.90
N ARG A 43 22.74 14.26 40.69
CA ARG A 43 23.89 14.05 41.59
C ARG A 43 24.96 15.15 41.51
N LYS A 44 24.77 16.17 40.66
CA LYS A 44 25.73 17.27 40.41
C LYS A 44 27.08 16.81 39.87
N GLU A 45 27.08 15.73 39.09
CA GLU A 45 28.24 15.24 38.34
C GLU A 45 28.37 15.94 36.98
N LEU A 46 27.29 16.57 36.50
CA LEU A 46 27.23 17.36 35.26
C LEU A 46 26.67 18.76 35.56
N ASP A 47 27.11 19.76 34.78
CA ASP A 47 26.58 21.13 34.88
C ASP A 47 25.48 21.43 33.85
N LEU A 48 25.56 20.80 32.66
CA LEU A 48 24.64 21.03 31.55
C LEU A 48 24.51 19.80 30.66
N ILE A 49 23.29 19.45 30.31
CA ILE A 49 23.00 18.46 29.28
C ILE A 49 22.66 19.17 27.97
N VAL A 50 23.39 18.86 26.90
CA VAL A 50 23.06 19.33 25.55
C VAL A 50 22.86 18.14 24.62
N GLY A 51 21.61 17.84 24.30
CA GLY A 51 21.24 16.72 23.45
C GLY A 51 19.74 16.69 23.15
N PRO A 52 19.29 15.69 22.38
CA PRO A 52 17.86 15.47 22.13
C PRO A 52 17.22 14.88 23.41
N VAL A 53 16.92 15.73 24.38
CA VAL A 53 16.23 15.36 25.61
C VAL A 53 14.81 15.87 25.54
N SER A 54 13.84 14.96 25.56
CA SER A 54 12.42 15.31 25.61
C SER A 54 12.05 15.90 26.97
N MET A 55 11.30 16.99 26.93
CA MET A 55 10.68 17.61 28.11
C MET A 55 9.47 16.79 28.53
N THR A 56 9.54 16.16 29.70
CA THR A 56 8.44 15.45 30.35
C THR A 56 8.23 16.00 31.75
N HIS A 57 7.02 15.84 32.31
CA HIS A 57 6.71 16.37 33.64
C HIS A 57 7.63 15.80 34.72
N ASP A 58 7.91 14.49 34.69
CA ASP A 58 8.78 13.87 35.69
C ASP A 58 10.21 14.41 35.62
N ARG A 59 10.72 14.69 34.41
CA ARG A 59 12.06 15.27 34.23
C ARG A 59 12.11 16.73 34.67
N ASP A 60 11.07 17.51 34.37
CA ASP A 60 10.95 18.92 34.78
C ASP A 60 10.92 19.09 36.31
N SER A 61 10.62 18.02 37.07
CA SER A 61 10.65 18.05 38.53
C SER A 61 12.06 17.98 39.14
N VAL A 62 13.07 17.55 38.36
CA VAL A 62 14.45 17.37 38.84
C VAL A 62 15.47 18.24 38.10
N LEU A 63 15.10 18.82 36.96
CA LEU A 63 15.96 19.71 36.18
C LEU A 63 15.15 20.81 35.48
N ASP A 64 15.80 21.95 35.23
CA ASP A 64 15.21 23.06 34.49
C ASP A 64 15.55 22.96 33.00
N PHE A 65 14.52 23.05 32.15
CA PHE A 65 14.71 23.08 30.69
C PHE A 65 14.83 24.50 30.14
N SER A 66 15.60 24.63 29.06
CA SER A 66 15.57 25.84 28.22
C SER A 66 14.34 25.84 27.31
N TYR A 67 14.08 26.97 26.64
CA TYR A 67 12.98 27.05 25.69
C TYR A 67 13.15 26.02 24.55
N PRO A 68 12.09 25.26 24.18
CA PRO A 68 12.17 24.28 23.09
C PRO A 68 12.66 24.92 21.80
N PHE A 69 13.76 24.40 21.27
CA PHE A 69 14.28 24.82 19.96
C PHE A 69 13.89 23.86 18.82
N HIS A 70 13.38 22.68 19.15
CA HIS A 70 12.94 21.67 18.18
C HIS A 70 11.74 20.89 18.72
N THR A 71 10.84 20.47 17.82
CA THR A 71 9.67 19.65 18.16
C THR A 71 9.63 18.44 17.23
N ASP A 72 9.83 17.26 17.81
CA ASP A 72 9.76 15.99 17.09
C ASP A 72 8.37 15.34 17.23
N GLN A 73 8.02 14.52 16.25
CA GLN A 73 6.81 13.71 16.28
C GLN A 73 7.17 12.23 16.38
N TYR A 74 6.40 11.47 17.16
CA TYR A 74 6.57 10.02 17.23
C TYR A 74 6.14 9.36 15.93
N GLY A 75 6.97 8.46 15.42
CA GLY A 75 6.72 7.65 14.24
C GLY A 75 6.91 6.17 14.54
N VAL A 76 6.14 5.31 13.85
CA VAL A 76 6.31 3.86 13.92
C VAL A 76 7.03 3.39 12.68
N LEU A 77 8.15 2.70 12.85
CA LEU A 77 8.87 2.07 11.76
C LEU A 77 8.37 0.63 11.60
N TYR A 78 8.03 0.24 10.37
CA TYR A 78 7.65 -1.13 10.04
C TYR A 78 8.32 -1.58 8.73
N LYS A 79 8.48 -2.89 8.58
CA LYS A 79 9.04 -3.46 7.35
C LYS A 79 8.06 -3.26 6.20
N ARG A 80 8.55 -2.64 5.11
CA ARG A 80 7.80 -2.55 3.85
C ARG A 80 7.50 -3.97 3.35
N ILE A 81 6.23 -4.25 3.07
CA ILE A 81 5.81 -5.51 2.47
C ILE A 81 6.04 -5.39 0.96
N ASP A 82 6.90 -6.24 0.40
CA ASP A 82 7.17 -6.21 -1.04
C ASP A 82 5.93 -6.67 -1.83
N PRO A 83 5.37 -5.83 -2.73
CA PRO A 83 4.26 -6.22 -3.59
C PRO A 83 4.65 -7.30 -4.61
N ALA A 84 5.95 -7.57 -4.75
CA ALA A 84 6.51 -8.56 -5.67
C ALA A 84 6.07 -10.01 -5.41
N SER A 85 5.59 -10.34 -4.21
CA SER A 85 5.02 -11.66 -3.91
C SER A 85 3.68 -11.92 -4.61
N MET A 86 3.05 -10.88 -5.18
CA MET A 86 1.67 -10.96 -5.70
C MET A 86 1.53 -10.62 -7.19
N LYS A 87 2.62 -10.66 -7.97
CA LYS A 87 2.68 -10.21 -9.38
C LYS A 87 1.59 -10.78 -10.30
N TRP A 88 1.15 -12.02 -10.11
CA TRP A 88 0.09 -12.61 -10.96
C TRP A 88 -1.30 -12.06 -10.63
N ARG A 89 -1.57 -11.68 -9.38
CA ARG A 89 -2.86 -11.09 -8.98
C ARG A 89 -3.03 -9.68 -9.51
N LEU A 90 -1.93 -8.95 -9.71
CA LEU A 90 -1.95 -7.61 -10.33
C LEU A 90 -2.60 -7.63 -11.72
N PHE A 91 -2.51 -8.74 -12.47
CA PHE A 91 -3.17 -8.86 -13.77
C PHE A 91 -4.68 -9.17 -13.68
N MET A 92 -5.14 -9.77 -12.58
CA MET A 92 -6.56 -10.05 -12.36
C MET A 92 -7.31 -8.91 -11.66
N GLU A 93 -6.59 -8.01 -10.99
CA GLU A 93 -7.11 -6.87 -10.24
C GLU A 93 -7.84 -5.79 -11.08
N PRO A 94 -7.52 -5.52 -12.37
CA PRO A 94 -8.17 -4.48 -13.16
C PRO A 94 -9.67 -4.66 -13.34
N PHE A 95 -10.15 -5.91 -13.27
CA PHE A 95 -11.57 -6.26 -13.31
C PHE A 95 -11.98 -7.05 -12.08
N LYS A 96 -13.09 -6.62 -11.47
CA LYS A 96 -13.72 -7.40 -10.41
C LYS A 96 -14.16 -8.76 -10.95
N TRP A 97 -14.11 -9.79 -10.11
CA TRP A 97 -14.56 -11.15 -10.44
C TRP A 97 -15.91 -11.20 -11.17
N ARG A 98 -16.88 -10.35 -10.77
CA ARG A 98 -18.20 -10.25 -11.42
C ARG A 98 -18.10 -9.91 -12.92
N VAL A 99 -17.19 -9.00 -13.29
CA VAL A 99 -16.99 -8.58 -14.69
C VAL A 99 -16.37 -9.71 -15.49
N TRP A 100 -15.38 -10.42 -14.91
CA TRP A 100 -14.78 -11.60 -15.54
C TRP A 100 -15.82 -12.67 -15.88
N VAL A 101 -16.73 -12.96 -14.95
CA VAL A 101 -17.85 -13.89 -15.18
C VAL A 101 -18.79 -13.39 -16.28
N CYS A 102 -19.14 -12.10 -16.28
CA CYS A 102 -19.98 -11.52 -17.33
C CYS A 102 -19.34 -11.62 -18.73
N VAL A 103 -18.03 -11.34 -18.84
CA VAL A 103 -17.29 -11.49 -20.11
C VAL A 103 -17.27 -12.96 -20.54
N ALA A 104 -16.96 -13.88 -19.62
CA ALA A 104 -16.95 -15.31 -19.91
C ALA A 104 -18.31 -15.85 -20.40
N ILE A 105 -19.43 -15.35 -19.86
CA ILE A 105 -20.79 -15.73 -20.29
C ILE A 105 -21.17 -15.06 -21.62
N SER A 106 -20.70 -13.84 -21.87
CA SER A 106 -21.00 -13.10 -23.11
C SER A 106 -20.48 -13.80 -24.37
N ILE A 107 -19.33 -14.47 -24.28
CA ILE A 107 -18.70 -15.19 -25.40
C ILE A 107 -19.61 -16.31 -25.97
N PRO A 108 -20.01 -17.33 -25.20
CA PRO A 108 -20.89 -18.37 -25.72
C PRO A 108 -22.28 -17.83 -26.07
N PHE A 109 -22.75 -16.78 -25.39
CA PHE A 109 -24.03 -16.14 -25.71
C PHE A 109 -24.02 -15.53 -27.12
N VAL A 110 -23.03 -14.70 -27.43
CA VAL A 110 -22.91 -14.08 -28.77
C VAL A 110 -22.60 -15.13 -29.84
N ALA A 111 -21.76 -16.12 -29.53
CA ALA A 111 -21.51 -17.24 -30.42
C ALA A 111 -22.81 -18.01 -30.76
N MET A 112 -23.68 -18.21 -29.77
CA MET A 112 -24.98 -18.87 -29.96
C MET A 112 -25.91 -18.04 -30.85
N VAL A 113 -25.96 -16.71 -30.65
CA VAL A 113 -26.74 -15.81 -31.50
C VAL A 113 -26.25 -15.84 -32.95
N ILE A 114 -24.93 -15.75 -33.17
CA ILE A 114 -24.33 -15.81 -34.51
C ILE A 114 -24.62 -17.17 -35.18
N TRP A 115 -24.46 -18.28 -34.44
CA TRP A 115 -24.74 -19.62 -34.93
C TRP A 115 -26.23 -19.81 -35.28
N ALA A 116 -27.13 -19.36 -34.41
CA ALA A 116 -28.57 -19.42 -34.66
C ALA A 116 -28.96 -18.62 -35.91
N MET A 117 -28.46 -17.38 -36.04
CA MET A 117 -28.70 -16.54 -37.21
C MET A 117 -28.17 -17.16 -38.51
N ASN A 118 -27.02 -17.83 -38.46
CA ASN A 118 -26.48 -18.52 -39.62
C ASN A 118 -27.35 -19.72 -40.02
N LYS A 119 -27.93 -20.43 -39.04
CA LYS A 119 -28.78 -21.59 -39.29
C LYS A 119 -30.19 -21.23 -39.77
N THR A 120 -30.76 -20.13 -39.27
CA THR A 120 -32.14 -19.72 -39.57
C THR A 120 -32.26 -18.86 -40.82
N SER A 121 -31.17 -18.22 -41.27
CA SER A 121 -31.23 -17.30 -42.41
C SER A 121 -31.25 -18.06 -43.75
N PRO A 122 -32.28 -17.87 -44.59
CA PRO A 122 -32.38 -18.50 -45.91
C PRO A 122 -31.21 -18.13 -46.85
N TYR A 123 -30.57 -16.99 -46.60
CA TYR A 123 -29.42 -16.49 -47.36
C TYR A 123 -28.27 -17.51 -47.42
N TYR A 124 -28.00 -18.19 -46.31
CA TYR A 124 -26.93 -19.19 -46.22
C TYR A 124 -27.34 -20.58 -46.72
N THR A 125 -28.62 -20.75 -47.06
CA THR A 125 -29.14 -21.97 -47.70
C THR A 125 -29.08 -21.87 -49.23
N VAL A 126 -29.12 -20.64 -49.77
CA VAL A 126 -29.11 -20.33 -51.21
C VAL A 126 -27.73 -19.89 -51.70
N ALA A 127 -26.99 -19.08 -50.92
CA ALA A 127 -25.56 -18.86 -51.15
C ALA A 127 -24.80 -20.11 -50.72
N GLU A 128 -23.79 -20.54 -51.49
CA GLU A 128 -23.01 -21.76 -51.24
C GLU A 128 -22.75 -22.02 -49.75
N ARG A 129 -23.00 -23.28 -49.32
CA ARG A 129 -22.89 -23.79 -47.94
C ARG A 129 -21.51 -23.57 -47.28
N ASN A 130 -20.52 -23.09 -48.03
CA ASN A 130 -19.17 -22.74 -47.57
C ASN A 130 -19.02 -21.26 -47.15
N THR A 131 -20.05 -20.43 -47.27
CA THR A 131 -19.98 -19.00 -46.94
C THR A 131 -20.56 -18.71 -45.55
N GLY A 132 -19.76 -18.83 -44.49
CA GLY A 132 -20.17 -18.49 -43.11
C GLY A 132 -19.57 -19.42 -42.04
N PHE A 133 -20.14 -19.40 -40.83
CA PHE A 133 -19.75 -20.28 -39.72
C PHE A 133 -20.47 -21.64 -39.81
N GLY A 134 -19.77 -22.71 -40.18
CA GLY A 134 -20.37 -24.04 -40.34
C GLY A 134 -20.76 -24.67 -39.00
N ASN A 135 -19.91 -24.50 -37.99
CA ASN A 135 -20.07 -25.10 -36.66
C ASN A 135 -20.18 -24.05 -35.54
N PHE A 136 -20.85 -24.40 -34.43
CA PHE A 136 -20.89 -23.54 -33.23
C PHE A 136 -19.49 -23.23 -32.70
N THR A 137 -18.57 -24.20 -32.76
CA THR A 137 -17.17 -24.03 -32.35
C THR A 137 -16.45 -22.93 -33.14
N GLU A 138 -16.73 -22.80 -34.43
CA GLU A 138 -16.13 -21.76 -35.28
C GLU A 138 -16.66 -20.37 -34.90
N ALA A 139 -17.96 -20.26 -34.62
CA ALA A 139 -18.55 -19.02 -34.10
C ALA A 139 -17.98 -18.68 -32.72
N LEU A 140 -17.79 -19.67 -31.83
CA LEU A 140 -17.21 -19.48 -30.50
C LEU A 140 -15.75 -19.02 -30.59
N LEU A 141 -14.94 -19.68 -31.42
CA LEU A 141 -13.54 -19.30 -31.66
C LEU A 141 -13.42 -17.92 -32.29
N PHE A 142 -14.34 -17.54 -33.18
CA PHE A 142 -14.40 -16.19 -33.74
C PHE A 142 -14.72 -15.14 -32.67
N THR A 143 -15.74 -15.37 -31.85
CA THR A 143 -16.15 -14.48 -30.76
C THR A 143 -15.04 -14.35 -29.70
N TYR A 144 -14.39 -15.46 -29.35
CA TYR A 144 -13.22 -15.44 -28.46
C TYR A 144 -12.01 -14.73 -29.09
N GLY A 145 -11.67 -15.05 -30.34
CA GLY A 145 -10.53 -14.46 -31.05
C GLY A 145 -10.65 -12.95 -31.21
N SER A 146 -11.85 -12.45 -31.50
CA SER A 146 -12.09 -11.00 -31.60
C SER A 146 -11.93 -10.25 -30.27
N LEU A 147 -12.17 -10.87 -29.11
CA LEU A 147 -11.81 -10.29 -27.81
C LEU A 147 -10.29 -10.21 -27.61
N CYS A 148 -9.56 -11.22 -28.11
CA CYS A 148 -8.10 -11.21 -28.13
C CYS A 148 -7.52 -10.28 -29.21
N GLN A 149 -8.35 -9.47 -29.87
CA GLN A 149 -7.97 -8.63 -31.02
C GLN A 149 -7.36 -9.42 -32.19
N GLN A 150 -7.72 -10.70 -32.29
CA GLN A 150 -7.32 -11.58 -33.39
C GLN A 150 -8.42 -11.62 -34.44
N GLY A 151 -8.02 -11.62 -35.71
CA GLY A 151 -8.93 -11.82 -36.84
C GLY A 151 -9.44 -13.26 -36.90
N GLY A 152 -10.60 -13.46 -37.53
CA GLY A 152 -11.14 -14.78 -37.81
C GLY A 152 -11.06 -15.12 -39.29
N VAL A 153 -10.84 -16.40 -39.60
CA VAL A 153 -10.81 -16.92 -40.98
C VAL A 153 -12.20 -16.85 -41.64
N TYR A 154 -13.25 -17.03 -40.84
CA TYR A 154 -14.64 -17.03 -41.30
C TYR A 154 -15.37 -15.77 -40.85
N GLN A 155 -16.17 -15.20 -41.74
CA GLN A 155 -16.96 -14.00 -41.50
C GLN A 155 -18.40 -14.20 -42.00
N PRO A 156 -19.40 -13.59 -41.34
CA PRO A 156 -20.78 -13.68 -41.82
C PRO A 156 -20.93 -12.93 -43.15
N ALA A 157 -21.38 -13.65 -44.17
CA ALA A 157 -21.69 -13.07 -45.48
C ALA A 157 -22.97 -12.20 -45.46
N ALA A 158 -23.97 -12.54 -44.65
CA ALA A 158 -25.23 -11.81 -44.55
C ALA A 158 -25.08 -10.48 -43.79
N LEU A 159 -25.82 -9.46 -44.25
CA LEU A 159 -25.82 -8.12 -43.65
C LEU A 159 -26.25 -8.13 -42.17
N SER A 160 -27.26 -8.93 -41.83
CA SER A 160 -27.76 -9.07 -40.45
C SER A 160 -26.69 -9.63 -39.49
N GLY A 161 -25.91 -10.62 -39.93
CA GLY A 161 -24.80 -11.17 -39.16
C GLY A 161 -23.67 -10.16 -38.96
N ARG A 162 -23.41 -9.29 -39.96
CA ARG A 162 -22.42 -8.22 -39.86
C ARG A 162 -22.80 -7.16 -38.83
N PHE A 163 -24.08 -6.81 -38.69
CA PHE A 163 -24.52 -5.88 -37.64
C PHE A 163 -24.26 -6.43 -36.23
N VAL A 164 -24.54 -7.72 -35.99
CA VAL A 164 -24.29 -8.37 -34.69
C VAL A 164 -22.78 -8.43 -34.40
N VAL A 165 -21.97 -8.81 -35.40
CA VAL A 165 -20.51 -8.80 -35.27
C VAL A 165 -19.98 -7.38 -35.03
N GLY A 166 -20.53 -6.37 -35.69
CA GLY A 166 -20.17 -4.97 -35.46
C GLY A 166 -20.42 -4.52 -34.03
N PHE A 167 -21.58 -4.86 -33.46
CA PHE A 167 -21.87 -4.58 -32.05
C PHE A 167 -20.91 -5.33 -31.11
N TRP A 168 -20.62 -6.59 -31.42
CA TRP A 168 -19.65 -7.38 -30.67
C TRP A 168 -18.24 -6.76 -30.71
N TRP A 169 -17.79 -6.26 -31.86
CA TRP A 169 -16.49 -5.61 -31.99
C TRP A 169 -16.39 -4.33 -31.18
N VAL A 170 -17.44 -3.50 -31.17
CA VAL A 170 -17.49 -2.31 -30.31
C VAL A 170 -17.38 -2.70 -28.84
N PHE A 171 -18.10 -3.74 -28.41
CA PHE A 171 -18.01 -4.27 -27.06
C PHE A 171 -16.61 -4.82 -26.73
N ALA A 172 -15.99 -5.57 -27.64
CA ALA A 172 -14.66 -6.14 -27.46
C ALA A 172 -13.60 -5.04 -27.34
N ILE A 173 -13.61 -4.04 -28.22
CA ILE A 173 -12.69 -2.90 -28.18
C ILE A 173 -12.87 -2.12 -26.88
N ALA A 174 -14.12 -1.81 -26.49
CA ALA A 174 -14.39 -1.09 -25.24
C ALA A 174 -13.91 -1.86 -24.01
N SER A 175 -14.12 -3.18 -23.98
CA SER A 175 -13.69 -4.05 -22.87
C SER A 175 -12.17 -4.09 -22.76
N VAL A 176 -11.46 -4.30 -23.88
CA VAL A 176 -9.99 -4.32 -23.87
C VAL A 176 -9.41 -2.95 -23.51
N ALA A 177 -9.95 -1.86 -24.07
CA ALA A 177 -9.51 -0.50 -23.76
C ALA A 177 -9.70 -0.15 -22.27
N THR A 178 -10.81 -0.59 -21.68
CA THR A 178 -11.06 -0.39 -20.23
C THR A 178 -10.08 -1.22 -19.39
N TYR A 179 -9.82 -2.47 -19.79
CA TYR A 179 -8.85 -3.33 -19.11
C TYR A 179 -7.44 -2.75 -19.15
N THR A 180 -6.99 -2.31 -20.33
CA THR A 180 -5.65 -1.71 -20.49
C THR A 180 -5.55 -0.39 -19.75
N GLY A 181 -6.57 0.47 -19.80
CA GLY A 181 -6.61 1.73 -19.05
C GLY A 181 -6.52 1.51 -17.54
N ASN A 182 -7.30 0.58 -17.00
CA ASN A 182 -7.25 0.25 -15.58
C ASN A 182 -5.89 -0.35 -15.19
N LEU A 183 -5.36 -1.28 -16.00
CA LEU A 183 -4.06 -1.89 -15.75
C LEU A 183 -2.93 -0.84 -15.73
N ILE A 184 -2.93 0.11 -16.66
CA ILE A 184 -1.95 1.22 -16.68
C ILE A 184 -2.08 2.09 -15.43
N ALA A 185 -3.30 2.40 -14.99
CA ALA A 185 -3.52 3.16 -13.76
C ALA A 185 -2.95 2.42 -12.54
N PHE A 186 -3.18 1.12 -12.44
CA PHE A 186 -2.62 0.27 -11.38
C PHE A 186 -1.09 0.19 -11.42
N LEU A 187 -0.49 0.10 -12.61
CA LEU A 187 0.97 0.03 -12.75
C LEU A 187 1.66 1.38 -12.46
N THR A 188 0.93 2.48 -12.64
CA THR A 188 1.44 3.83 -12.36
C THR A 188 1.38 4.16 -10.87
N VAL A 189 0.39 3.63 -10.15
CA VAL A 189 0.21 3.88 -8.72
C VAL A 189 0.79 2.73 -7.91
N SER A 190 1.91 2.96 -7.23
CA SER A 190 2.42 2.00 -6.24
C SER A 190 1.51 1.99 -5.01
N ILE A 191 0.74 0.92 -4.83
CA ILE A 191 -0.08 0.73 -3.62
C ILE A 191 0.84 0.30 -2.47
N ASP A 192 1.05 1.20 -1.52
CA ASP A 192 1.75 0.88 -0.27
C ASP A 192 0.79 0.16 0.69
N PHE A 193 1.04 -1.13 0.92
CA PHE A 193 0.33 -1.90 1.94
C PHE A 193 0.84 -1.55 3.34
N LYS A 194 0.04 -0.78 4.09
CA LYS A 194 0.30 -0.50 5.50
C LYS A 194 -0.28 -1.62 6.36
N PRO A 195 0.50 -2.22 7.28
CA PRO A 195 0.03 -3.33 8.12
C PRO A 195 -1.02 -2.90 9.15
N PHE A 196 -1.00 -1.64 9.56
CA PHE A 196 -1.97 -1.04 10.48
C PHE A 196 -2.16 0.44 10.14
N LYS A 197 -3.33 1.00 10.47
CA LYS A 197 -3.64 2.43 10.29
C LYS A 197 -3.45 3.25 11.55
N SER A 198 -3.44 2.60 12.71
CA SER A 198 -3.31 3.26 14.01
C SER A 198 -2.46 2.44 14.98
N VAL A 199 -1.89 3.10 16.00
CA VAL A 199 -1.16 2.44 17.09
C VAL A 199 -2.07 1.49 17.86
N GLN A 200 -3.35 1.84 18.04
CA GLN A 200 -4.32 0.96 18.70
C GLN A 200 -4.49 -0.37 17.96
N GLU A 201 -4.60 -0.31 16.63
CA GLU A 201 -4.69 -1.50 15.78
C GLU A 201 -3.39 -2.31 15.79
N MET A 202 -2.24 -1.64 15.90
CA MET A 202 -0.95 -2.31 16.08
C MET A 202 -0.89 -3.11 17.38
N VAL A 203 -1.34 -2.53 18.51
CA VAL A 203 -1.32 -3.15 19.85
C VAL A 203 -2.35 -4.28 19.97
N VAL A 204 -3.56 -4.10 19.42
CA VAL A 204 -4.59 -5.16 19.42
C VAL A 204 -4.24 -6.27 18.44
N GLY A 205 -3.60 -5.92 17.32
CA GLY A 205 -3.06 -6.90 16.40
C GLY A 205 -1.97 -7.71 17.09
N LYS A 206 -1.85 -9.00 16.73
CA LYS A 206 -0.77 -9.88 17.22
C LYS A 206 0.58 -9.52 16.58
N HIS A 207 0.96 -8.24 16.60
CA HIS A 207 2.23 -7.75 16.09
C HIS A 207 3.22 -7.66 17.25
N SER A 208 4.46 -8.10 17.01
CA SER A 208 5.55 -7.81 17.94
C SER A 208 6.00 -6.37 17.71
N TYR A 209 6.01 -5.58 18.78
CA TYR A 209 6.50 -4.20 18.77
C TYR A 209 7.58 -4.03 19.84
N GLY A 210 8.46 -3.06 19.63
CA GLY A 210 9.53 -2.71 20.55
C GLY A 210 9.83 -1.22 20.46
N PHE A 211 10.39 -0.68 21.51
CA PHE A 211 10.84 0.71 21.62
C PHE A 211 12.28 0.74 22.13
N VAL A 212 12.94 1.87 21.97
CA VAL A 212 14.30 2.07 22.50
C VAL A 212 14.16 2.40 23.98
N GLY A 213 14.71 1.56 24.85
CA GLY A 213 14.71 1.81 26.30
C GLY A 213 15.56 3.03 26.66
N GLY A 214 15.28 3.67 27.79
CA GLY A 214 16.00 4.88 28.19
C GLY A 214 15.41 6.18 27.63
N THR A 215 14.25 6.11 26.96
CA THR A 215 13.61 7.23 26.25
C THR A 215 12.26 7.59 26.88
N ASP A 216 11.78 8.80 26.61
CA ASP A 216 10.47 9.30 27.04
C ASP A 216 9.28 8.47 26.50
N LEU A 217 9.50 7.71 25.42
CA LEU A 217 8.51 6.78 24.87
C LEU A 217 8.17 5.64 25.83
N GLU A 218 9.14 5.20 26.64
CA GLU A 218 8.94 4.16 27.65
C GLU A 218 7.95 4.65 28.71
N ASP A 219 8.23 5.81 29.31
CA ASP A 219 7.35 6.47 30.28
C ASP A 219 5.93 6.72 29.71
N LEU A 220 5.84 7.22 28.47
CA LEU A 220 4.57 7.56 27.83
C LEU A 220 3.70 6.33 27.54
N LEU A 221 4.32 5.22 27.12
CA LEU A 221 3.62 3.99 26.79
C LEU A 221 3.24 3.19 28.02
N GLU A 222 4.08 3.17 29.07
CA GLU A 222 3.73 2.54 30.35
C GLU A 222 2.51 3.22 30.99
N VAL A 223 2.49 4.54 31.04
CA VAL A 223 1.37 5.30 31.63
C VAL A 223 0.07 5.13 30.83
N ARG A 224 0.12 5.02 29.49
CA ARG A 224 -1.09 4.96 28.65
C ARG A 224 -1.58 3.57 28.30
N ILE A 225 -0.71 2.56 28.25
CA ILE A 225 -1.12 1.17 27.93
C ILE A 225 -1.53 0.42 29.20
N CYS A 226 -1.05 0.84 30.39
CA CYS A 226 -1.49 0.29 31.68
C CYS A 226 -2.93 0.72 32.10
N VAL A 227 -3.73 1.25 31.16
CA VAL A 227 -5.20 1.42 31.31
C VAL A 227 -5.90 0.37 30.44
N ARG A 228 -5.59 -0.91 30.67
CA ARG A 228 -6.38 -2.13 30.39
C ARG A 228 -5.42 -3.34 30.31
N MET A 229 -4.89 -3.76 31.45
CA MET A 229 -4.79 -5.19 31.74
C MET A 229 -5.76 -5.51 32.87
#